data_AF-A0A6A5WS05-F1
#
_entry.id   AF-A0A6A5WS05-F1
#
_cell.length_a   1.000
_cell.length_b   1.000
_cell.length_c   1.000
_cell.angle_alpha   90.00
_cell.angle_beta   90.00
_cell.angle_gamma   90.00
#
_symmetry.space_group_name_H-M   'P 1'
#
loop_
_entity.id
_entity.type
_entity.pdbx_description
1 polymer ?
#
loop_
_entity_poly.entity_id
_entity_poly.type
_entity_poly.pdbx_seq_one_letter_code
_entity_poly.pdbx_strand_id
1 'polypeptide(L)'
;MLSKTLLTLALTATAQAAAKAYVKNKCGVPLYISTVSSRSSDVQPLPNGGFWTDELKYDPLTGIAIKITSKPDGLATGAPVLHFSYTLGQEDGKTYYDLSSAYGLDDVFEGEKLELHTNWEKNCPVITWLGTPIP
;
A
#
# COMPACT_ATOMS: atom_id res chain seq x y z
N MET A 1 50.86 19.74 -32.92
CA MET A 1 49.42 19.43 -33.07
C MET A 1 48.96 18.75 -31.77
N LEU A 2 48.31 19.48 -30.87
CA LEU A 2 47.79 18.93 -29.61
C LEU A 2 46.34 18.47 -29.83
N SER A 3 46.15 17.15 -29.90
CA SER A 3 44.82 16.54 -29.97
C SER A 3 44.17 16.62 -28.58
N LYS A 4 43.08 17.38 -28.46
CA LYS A 4 42.26 17.43 -27.24
C LYS A 4 41.21 16.33 -27.32
N THR A 5 41.45 15.22 -26.63
CA THR A 5 40.45 14.16 -26.45
C THR A 5 39.36 14.66 -25.50
N LEU A 6 38.15 14.88 -26.03
CA LEU A 6 36.96 15.19 -25.23
C LEU A 6 36.46 13.87 -24.62
N LEU A 7 36.49 13.76 -23.28
CA LEU A 7 35.94 12.62 -22.56
C LEU A 7 34.45 12.87 -22.32
N THR A 8 33.57 12.25 -23.12
CA THR A 8 32.12 12.32 -22.93
C THR A 8 31.70 11.32 -21.84
N LEU A 9 31.37 11.83 -20.64
CA LEU A 9 30.73 11.04 -19.61
C LEU A 9 29.25 10.84 -19.97
N ALA A 10 28.88 9.64 -20.41
CA ALA A 10 27.48 9.27 -20.58
C ALA A 10 26.87 8.97 -19.20
N LEU A 11 26.06 9.88 -18.66
CA LEU A 11 25.19 9.58 -17.51
C LEU A 11 24.06 8.67 -17.99
N THR A 12 24.21 7.35 -17.80
CA THR A 12 23.08 6.43 -17.90
C THR A 12 22.18 6.65 -16.69
N ALA A 13 21.08 7.37 -16.86
CA ALA A 13 20.03 7.44 -15.86
C ALA A 13 19.38 6.05 -15.73
N THR A 14 19.74 5.31 -14.69
CA THR A 14 18.99 4.10 -14.31
C THR A 14 17.65 4.55 -13.75
N ALA A 15 16.58 4.37 -14.52
CA ALA A 15 15.23 4.53 -14.00
C ALA A 15 15.00 3.47 -12.92
N GLN A 16 15.12 3.87 -11.66
CA GLN A 16 14.73 3.02 -10.53
C GLN A 16 13.21 2.84 -10.63
N ALA A 17 12.74 1.61 -10.85
CA ALA A 17 11.31 1.34 -10.78
C ALA A 17 10.83 1.70 -9.37
N ALA A 18 9.88 2.63 -9.26
CA ALA A 18 9.29 3.00 -7.99
C ALA A 18 8.62 1.77 -7.37
N ALA A 19 8.92 1.48 -6.10
CA ALA A 19 8.20 0.46 -5.35
C ALA A 19 6.72 0.83 -5.28
N LYS A 20 5.84 -0.17 -5.25
CA LYS A 20 4.38 0.04 -5.28
C LYS A 20 3.67 -0.70 -4.17
N ALA A 21 2.61 -0.09 -3.67
CA ALA A 21 1.57 -0.80 -2.96
C ALA A 21 0.58 -1.40 -3.95
N TYR A 22 0.00 -2.55 -3.60
CA TYR A 22 -1.07 -3.16 -4.38
C TYR A 22 -2.13 -3.77 -3.47
N VAL A 23 -3.39 -3.70 -3.92
CA VAL A 23 -4.53 -4.37 -3.28
C VAL A 23 -5.22 -5.22 -4.34
N LYS A 24 -5.38 -6.52 -4.05
CA LYS A 24 -6.15 -7.43 -4.89
C LYS A 24 -7.45 -7.79 -4.18
N ASN A 25 -8.59 -7.48 -4.80
CA ASN A 25 -9.88 -7.83 -4.24
C ASN A 25 -10.27 -9.26 -4.63
N LYS A 26 -10.54 -10.10 -3.63
CA LYS A 26 -11.04 -11.48 -3.80
C LYS A 26 -12.36 -11.73 -3.04
N CYS A 27 -12.98 -10.71 -2.46
CA CYS A 27 -14.08 -10.82 -1.49
C CYS A 27 -15.47 -11.05 -2.12
N GLY A 28 -15.58 -11.25 -3.44
CA GLY A 28 -16.86 -11.48 -4.12
C GLY A 28 -17.71 -10.21 -4.35
N VAL A 29 -17.41 -9.12 -3.65
CA VAL A 29 -18.09 -7.81 -3.73
C VAL A 29 -17.10 -6.70 -4.12
N PRO A 30 -17.56 -5.55 -4.66
CA PRO A 30 -16.67 -4.39 -4.82
C PRO A 30 -16.19 -3.88 -3.46
N LEU A 31 -14.95 -3.43 -3.44
CA LEU A 31 -14.35 -2.69 -2.32
C LEU A 31 -14.13 -1.23 -2.74
N TYR A 32 -13.85 -0.38 -1.77
CA TYR A 32 -13.57 1.03 -1.97
C TYR A 32 -12.26 1.37 -1.26
N ILE A 33 -11.37 2.00 -2.02
CA ILE A 33 -10.00 2.29 -1.59
C ILE A 33 -9.79 3.79 -1.53
N SER A 34 -9.17 4.26 -0.45
CA SER A 34 -8.60 5.60 -0.39
C SER A 34 -7.24 5.56 0.29
N THR A 35 -6.38 6.51 -0.02
CA THR A 35 -5.09 6.68 0.64
C THR A 35 -5.21 7.88 1.58
N VAL A 36 -4.80 7.70 2.83
CA VAL A 36 -4.78 8.75 3.85
C VAL A 36 -3.34 8.91 4.35
N SER A 37 -2.85 10.14 4.28
CA SER A 37 -1.62 10.61 4.90
C SER A 37 -1.86 12.03 5.44
N SER A 38 -0.89 12.93 5.39
CA SER A 38 -1.12 14.38 5.52
C SER A 38 -2.12 14.92 4.48
N ARG A 39 -2.44 14.13 3.44
CA ARG A 39 -3.50 14.39 2.46
C ARG A 39 -4.34 13.14 2.26
N SER A 40 -5.63 13.31 2.00
CA SER A 40 -6.52 12.22 1.61
C SER A 40 -6.70 12.20 0.10
N SER A 41 -6.69 11.01 -0.50
CA SER A 41 -7.10 10.82 -1.89
C SER A 41 -8.61 10.74 -2.01
N ASP A 42 -9.10 10.88 -3.24
CA ASP A 42 -10.47 10.47 -3.57
C ASP A 42 -10.65 8.96 -3.37
N VAL A 43 -11.89 8.56 -3.11
CA VAL A 43 -12.27 7.14 -3.01
C VAL A 43 -12.34 6.53 -4.42
N GLN A 44 -11.68 5.39 -4.59
CA GLN A 44 -11.63 4.63 -5.82
C GLN A 44 -12.36 3.29 -5.66
N PRO A 45 -13.34 2.95 -6.51
CA PRO A 45 -13.96 1.64 -6.49
C PRO A 45 -12.98 0.58 -7.01
N LEU A 46 -12.94 -0.56 -6.33
CA LEU A 46 -12.18 -1.75 -6.70
C LEU A 46 -13.13 -2.93 -6.90
N PRO A 47 -13.52 -3.27 -8.14
CA PRO A 47 -14.43 -4.38 -8.40
C PRO A 47 -13.86 -5.71 -7.91
N ASN A 48 -14.74 -6.70 -7.70
CA ASN A 48 -14.33 -8.06 -7.38
C ASN A 48 -13.36 -8.61 -8.46
N GLY A 49 -12.28 -9.26 -8.02
CA GLY A 49 -11.21 -9.73 -8.91
C GLY A 49 -10.27 -8.63 -9.42
N GLY A 50 -10.58 -7.36 -9.12
CA GLY A 50 -9.80 -6.21 -9.52
C GLY A 50 -8.49 -6.05 -8.76
N PHE A 51 -7.66 -5.16 -9.30
CA PHE A 51 -6.40 -4.74 -8.70
C PHE A 51 -6.31 -3.23 -8.63
N TRP A 52 -5.84 -2.73 -7.50
CA TRP A 52 -5.46 -1.34 -7.30
C TRP A 52 -3.97 -1.26 -7.02
N THR A 53 -3.32 -0.17 -7.45
CA THR A 53 -1.91 0.08 -7.16
C THR A 53 -1.63 1.57 -7.06
N ASP A 54 -0.66 1.91 -6.22
CA ASP A 54 -0.09 3.26 -6.15
C ASP A 54 1.41 3.15 -5.84
N GLU A 55 2.17 4.16 -6.23
CA GLU A 55 3.58 4.24 -5.87
C GLU A 55 3.74 4.42 -4.36
N LEU A 56 4.75 3.78 -3.77
CA LEU A 56 5.09 4.01 -2.38
C LEU A 56 5.60 5.43 -2.22
N LYS A 57 4.95 6.20 -1.36
CA LYS A 57 5.25 7.61 -1.09
C LYS A 57 5.73 7.76 0.35
N TYR A 58 6.63 8.71 0.57
CA TYR A 58 7.06 9.08 1.91
C TYR A 58 6.24 10.26 2.43
N ASP A 59 5.60 10.09 3.58
CA ASP A 59 4.98 11.17 4.34
C ASP A 59 5.66 11.24 5.72
N PRO A 60 6.47 12.27 5.98
CA PRO A 60 7.27 12.35 7.20
C PRO A 60 6.45 12.61 8.47
N LEU A 61 5.19 13.02 8.35
CA LEU A 61 4.36 13.40 9.50
C LEU A 61 3.48 12.25 9.98
N THR A 62 2.92 11.49 9.04
CA THR A 62 1.84 10.54 9.33
C THR A 62 2.09 9.13 8.81
N GLY A 63 3.08 8.93 7.94
CA GLY A 63 3.15 7.74 7.11
C GLY A 63 1.97 7.66 6.14
N ILE A 64 1.71 6.48 5.57
CA ILE A 64 0.62 6.28 4.61
C ILE A 64 -0.27 5.15 5.08
N ALA A 65 -1.60 5.35 5.03
CA ALA A 65 -2.59 4.31 5.25
C ALA A 65 -3.51 4.15 4.03
N ILE A 66 -3.52 2.97 3.45
CA ILE A 66 -4.47 2.55 2.42
C ILE A 66 -5.70 2.00 3.15
N LYS A 67 -6.80 2.72 3.04
CA LYS A 67 -8.09 2.45 3.66
C LYS A 67 -8.94 1.60 2.73
N ILE A 68 -9.43 0.46 3.21
CA ILE A 68 -10.16 -0.52 2.40
C ILE A 68 -11.47 -0.89 3.12
N THR A 69 -12.60 -0.77 2.44
CA THR A 69 -13.94 -1.07 2.99
C THR A 69 -14.90 -1.51 1.89
N SER A 70 -16.00 -2.18 2.23
CA SER A 70 -17.11 -2.47 1.34
C SER A 70 -18.09 -1.29 1.17
N LYS A 71 -17.94 -0.23 1.97
CA LYS A 71 -18.85 0.94 1.96
C LYS A 71 -18.26 2.09 1.14
N PRO A 72 -18.99 2.63 0.14
CA PRO A 72 -18.48 3.71 -0.73
C PRO A 72 -18.12 5.00 0.01
N ASP A 73 -18.81 5.29 1.10
CA ASP A 73 -18.63 6.46 1.96
C ASP A 73 -18.05 6.08 3.34
N GLY A 74 -17.51 4.87 3.48
CA GLY A 74 -17.15 4.30 4.80
C GLY A 74 -16.18 5.15 5.62
N LEU A 75 -15.20 5.79 4.95
CA LEU A 75 -14.28 6.69 5.62
C LEU A 75 -14.98 7.95 6.18
N ALA A 76 -15.97 8.48 5.45
CA ALA A 76 -16.70 9.69 5.85
C ALA A 76 -17.76 9.41 6.92
N THR A 77 -18.35 8.22 6.91
CA THR A 77 -19.39 7.80 7.85
C THR A 77 -18.86 7.11 9.09
N GLY A 78 -17.55 6.80 9.15
CA GLY A 78 -16.94 6.07 10.26
C GLY A 78 -17.31 4.59 10.29
N ALA A 79 -17.63 4.01 9.12
CA ALA A 79 -17.83 2.57 9.00
C ALA A 79 -16.51 1.81 9.28
N PRO A 80 -16.56 0.49 9.53
CA PRO A 80 -15.34 -0.32 9.61
C PRO A 80 -14.46 -0.20 8.36
N VAL A 81 -13.17 0.03 8.57
CA VAL A 81 -12.17 0.17 7.49
C VAL A 81 -10.93 -0.64 7.86
N LEU A 82 -10.54 -1.55 6.97
CA LEU A 82 -9.24 -2.21 7.08
C LEU A 82 -8.14 -1.23 6.69
N HIS A 83 -7.12 -1.13 7.53
CA HIS A 83 -5.95 -0.31 7.27
C HIS A 83 -4.81 -1.20 6.81
N PHE A 84 -4.33 -0.97 5.58
CA PHE A 84 -3.01 -1.38 5.16
C PHE A 84 -2.11 -0.15 5.23
N SER A 85 -1.26 -0.08 6.25
CA SER A 85 -0.39 1.08 6.46
C SER A 85 1.06 0.75 6.14
N TYR A 86 1.82 1.78 5.75
CA TYR A 86 3.26 1.68 5.59
C TYR A 86 3.98 3.00 5.87
N THR A 87 5.27 2.90 6.17
CA THR A 87 6.22 4.02 6.17
C THR A 87 7.55 3.60 5.57
N LEU A 88 8.30 4.57 5.03
CA LEU A 88 9.62 4.35 4.44
C LEU A 88 10.68 4.84 5.41
N GLY A 89 11.48 3.90 5.94
CA GLY A 89 12.63 4.17 6.78
C GLY A 89 13.71 4.89 5.98
N GLN A 90 13.82 6.20 6.15
CA GLN A 90 14.83 7.01 5.45
C GLN A 90 16.27 6.64 5.86
N GLU A 91 16.46 6.17 7.09
CA GLU A 91 17.78 5.84 7.63
C GLU A 91 18.29 4.47 7.18
N ASP A 92 17.43 3.46 7.16
CA ASP A 92 17.80 2.08 6.85
C ASP A 92 17.30 1.58 5.49
N GLY A 93 16.56 2.44 4.76
CA GLY A 93 16.01 2.15 3.44
C GLY A 93 14.88 1.11 3.46
N LYS A 94 14.37 0.70 4.63
CA LYS A 94 13.37 -0.35 4.73
C LYS A 94 11.95 0.20 4.60
N THR A 95 11.03 -0.68 4.22
CA THR A 95 9.59 -0.40 4.33
C THR A 95 9.04 -1.13 5.55
N TYR A 96 8.38 -0.38 6.43
CA TYR A 96 7.62 -0.94 7.54
C TYR A 96 6.15 -0.92 7.17
N TYR A 97 5.42 -1.98 7.48
CA TYR A 97 4.01 -2.12 7.13
C TYR A 97 3.24 -2.88 8.18
N ASP A 98 1.94 -2.62 8.23
CA ASP A 98 1.00 -3.29 9.12
C ASP A 98 -0.36 -3.51 8.46
N LEU A 99 -1.14 -4.39 9.08
CA LEU A 99 -2.58 -4.45 8.93
C LEU A 99 -3.22 -4.06 10.26
N SER A 100 -4.29 -3.27 10.22
CA SER A 100 -5.03 -2.86 11.41
C SER A 100 -6.54 -2.82 11.16
N SER A 101 -7.30 -3.29 12.14
CA SER A 101 -8.77 -3.22 12.23
C SER A 101 -9.20 -2.42 13.46
N ALA A 102 -8.38 -1.44 13.89
CA ALA A 102 -8.61 -0.67 15.12
C ALA A 102 -9.96 0.09 15.13
N TYR A 103 -10.56 0.33 13.97
CA TYR A 103 -11.87 0.97 13.81
C TYR A 103 -12.96 -0.02 13.42
N GLY A 104 -12.79 -1.29 13.79
CA GLY A 104 -13.65 -2.40 13.40
C GLY A 104 -13.15 -3.11 12.13
N LEU A 105 -13.65 -4.33 11.94
CA LEU A 105 -13.45 -5.11 10.73
C LEU A 105 -14.77 -5.10 9.95
N ASP A 106 -14.71 -4.82 8.65
CA ASP A 106 -15.89 -4.89 7.78
C ASP A 106 -16.33 -6.35 7.64
N ASP A 107 -17.64 -6.62 7.71
CA ASP A 107 -18.23 -7.97 7.64
C ASP A 107 -17.70 -8.78 6.44
N VAL A 108 -17.36 -8.11 5.33
CA VAL A 108 -16.81 -8.75 4.12
C VAL A 108 -15.42 -9.37 4.31
N PHE A 109 -14.75 -9.04 5.41
CA PHE A 109 -13.44 -9.57 5.79
C PHE A 109 -13.52 -10.54 6.98
N GLU A 110 -14.67 -10.61 7.68
CA GLU A 110 -14.83 -11.53 8.80
C GLU A 110 -14.80 -12.98 8.32
N GLY A 111 -14.01 -13.82 8.99
CA GLY A 111 -13.79 -15.22 8.58
C GLY A 111 -12.95 -15.41 7.32
N GLU A 112 -12.62 -14.34 6.60
CA GLU A 112 -11.81 -14.39 5.38
C GLU A 112 -10.30 -14.36 5.66
N LYS A 113 -9.52 -14.85 4.70
CA LYS A 113 -8.05 -14.73 4.77
C LYS A 113 -7.59 -13.38 4.23
N LEU A 114 -6.96 -12.58 5.09
CA LEU A 114 -6.23 -11.38 4.69
C LEU A 114 -4.73 -11.66 4.71
N GLU A 115 -4.03 -11.25 3.65
CA GLU A 115 -2.61 -11.53 3.50
C GLU A 115 -1.89 -10.29 2.96
N LEU A 116 -0.89 -9.82 3.69
CA LEU A 116 -0.01 -8.73 3.30
C LEU A 116 1.43 -9.25 3.23
N HIS A 117 2.02 -9.16 2.05
CA HIS A 117 3.37 -9.64 1.75
C HIS A 117 4.01 -8.76 0.68
N THR A 118 5.32 -8.91 0.53
CA THR A 118 6.04 -8.37 -0.64
C THR A 118 6.14 -9.45 -1.72
N ASN A 119 6.11 -9.04 -2.98
CA ASN A 119 6.31 -9.90 -4.15
C ASN A 119 7.78 -9.94 -4.63
N TRP A 120 8.68 -9.16 -4.00
CA TRP A 120 10.07 -9.02 -4.46
C TRP A 120 11.10 -9.62 -3.49
N GLU A 121 10.87 -9.51 -2.18
CA GLU A 121 11.87 -9.93 -1.19
C GLU A 121 11.42 -11.19 -0.46
N LYS A 122 12.20 -12.26 -0.61
CA LYS A 122 11.95 -13.57 0.02
C LYS A 122 12.03 -13.55 1.55
N ASN A 123 12.57 -12.49 2.14
CA ASN A 123 12.87 -12.42 3.58
C ASN A 123 11.97 -11.44 4.35
N CYS A 124 11.02 -10.77 3.69
CA CYS A 124 10.06 -9.91 4.38
C CYS A 124 8.96 -10.76 5.05
N PRO A 125 8.61 -10.52 6.32
CA PRO A 125 7.55 -11.25 7.00
C PRO A 125 6.20 -11.13 6.28
N VAL A 126 5.46 -12.23 6.20
CA VAL A 126 4.07 -12.19 5.72
C VAL A 126 3.14 -11.96 6.91
N ILE A 127 2.25 -10.99 6.81
CA ILE A 127 1.14 -10.83 7.76
C ILE A 127 -0.04 -11.60 7.19
N THR A 128 -0.51 -12.61 7.93
CA THR A 128 -1.69 -13.40 7.55
C THR A 128 -2.69 -13.37 8.69
N TRP A 129 -3.90 -12.92 8.41
CA TRP A 129 -5.05 -13.06 9.31
C TRP A 129 -5.98 -14.14 8.76
N LEU A 130 -6.41 -15.04 9.63
CA LEU A 130 -7.39 -16.08 9.33
C LEU A 130 -8.69 -15.71 10.04
N GLY A 131 -9.53 -14.92 9.36
CA GLY A 131 -10.71 -14.30 9.96
C GLY A 131 -10.36 -13.11 10.85
N THR A 132 -11.17 -12.88 11.88
CA THR A 132 -11.04 -11.71 12.76
C THR A 132 -9.74 -11.82 13.58
N PRO A 133 -8.81 -10.85 13.50
CA PRO A 133 -7.60 -10.86 14.32
C PRO A 133 -7.98 -10.79 15.79
N ILE A 134 -7.46 -11.72 16.59
CA ILE A 134 -7.63 -11.73 18.05
C ILE A 134 -6.56 -10.79 18.63
N PRO A 135 -6.92 -9.85 19.54
CA PRO A 135 -5.98 -8.93 20.19
C PRO A 135 -4.84 -9.61 20.93
#